data_AF-A0A0F2L7H9-F1
#
_entry.id   AF-A0A0F2L7H9-F1
#
_cell.length_a   1.000
_cell.length_b   1.000
_cell.length_c   1.000
_cell.angle_alpha   90.00
_cell.angle_beta   90.00
_cell.angle_gamma   90.00
#
_symmetry.space_group_name_H-M   'P 1'
#
loop_
_entity.id
_entity.type
_entity.pdbx_description
1 polymer ?
#
loop_
_entity_poly.entity_id
_entity_poly.type
_entity_poly.pdbx_seq_one_letter_code
_entity_poly.pdbx_strand_id
1 'polypeptide(L)'
;MARPIKRLLVLYVDRDNDVGERLGVPTPIIGRNNILKVATEYILRYPDDSDANAMFGAIQLYDSLTSTLGNDNVELAVVTGTSSEDITADMKILNEVDKVLQVFDAEGFVVVSDGPSDETVVPLIQSRRPVVSIRRIVVKQTRGFEEFAVLARYYLSKLFGEPKYRR
;
A
#
# COMPACT_ATOMS: atom_id res chain seq x y z
N MET A 1 31.17 -1.53 3.76
CA MET A 1 30.08 -2.54 3.71
C MET A 1 28.84 -1.89 4.29
N ALA A 2 27.68 -1.98 3.62
CA ALA A 2 26.43 -1.47 4.17
C ALA A 2 26.09 -2.24 5.46
N ARG A 3 25.66 -1.52 6.50
CA ARG A 3 25.30 -2.11 7.79
C ARG A 3 24.05 -2.99 7.57
N PRO A 4 24.00 -4.23 8.07
CA PRO A 4 22.81 -5.06 7.93
C PRO A 4 21.65 -4.40 8.67
N ILE A 5 20.55 -4.16 7.97
CA ILE A 5 19.33 -3.57 8.53
C ILE A 5 18.71 -4.60 9.48
N LYS A 6 18.63 -4.25 10.76
CA LYS A 6 18.08 -5.10 11.82
C LYS A 6 16.68 -4.70 12.19
N ARG A 7 16.32 -3.41 12.05
CA ARG A 7 15.01 -2.88 12.41
C ARG A 7 14.23 -2.40 11.19
N LEU A 8 13.10 -3.05 10.90
CA LEU A 8 12.26 -2.76 9.75
C LEU A 8 10.91 -2.21 10.19
N LEU A 9 10.44 -1.19 9.48
CA LEU A 9 9.04 -0.76 9.56
C LEU A 9 8.33 -1.24 8.30
N VAL A 10 7.31 -2.07 8.48
CA VAL A 10 6.33 -2.35 7.43
C VAL A 10 5.38 -1.16 7.38
N LEU A 11 5.33 -0.50 6.24
CA LEU A 11 4.63 0.78 6.09
C LEU A 11 3.64 0.67 4.94
N TYR A 12 2.35 0.59 5.26
CA TYR A 12 1.31 0.78 4.25
C TYR A 12 1.07 2.28 4.07
N VAL A 13 1.03 2.71 2.81
CA VAL A 13 0.84 4.11 2.44
C VAL A 13 -0.41 4.20 1.57
N ASP A 14 -1.32 5.07 1.99
CA ASP A 14 -2.54 5.46 1.29
C ASP A 14 -2.42 6.95 0.98
N ARG A 15 -2.30 7.32 -0.31
CA ARG A 15 -2.04 8.73 -0.67
C ARG A 15 -3.30 9.61 -0.61
N ASP A 16 -4.48 9.07 -0.87
CA ASP A 16 -5.72 9.83 -0.97
C ASP A 16 -6.54 9.85 0.34
N ASN A 17 -6.05 9.20 1.39
CA ASN A 17 -6.62 9.20 2.74
C ASN A 17 -8.00 8.54 2.82
N ASP A 18 -8.28 7.59 1.93
CA ASP A 18 -9.53 6.82 1.98
C ASP A 18 -9.72 6.13 3.34
N VAL A 19 -8.65 5.61 3.95
CA VAL A 19 -8.70 4.99 5.28
C VAL A 19 -9.11 6.00 6.35
N GLY A 20 -8.54 7.20 6.32
CA GLY A 20 -8.81 8.24 7.32
C GLY A 20 -10.19 8.86 7.18
N GLU A 21 -10.61 9.18 5.96
CA GLU A 21 -11.90 9.85 5.71
C GLU A 21 -13.09 8.90 5.90
N ARG A 22 -13.00 7.66 5.41
CA ARG A 22 -14.15 6.73 5.43
C ARG A 22 -14.41 6.13 6.80
N LEU A 23 -13.37 5.97 7.63
CA LEU A 23 -13.50 5.43 8.99
C LEU A 23 -13.45 6.49 10.09
N GLY A 24 -12.98 7.71 9.80
CA GLY A 24 -12.82 8.76 10.81
C GLY A 24 -11.76 8.42 11.86
N VAL A 25 -10.76 7.60 11.49
CA VAL A 25 -9.69 7.15 12.39
C VAL A 25 -8.50 8.10 12.25
N PRO A 26 -7.89 8.56 13.36
CA PRO A 26 -6.71 9.41 13.29
C PRO A 26 -5.49 8.63 12.78
N THR A 27 -4.70 9.27 11.95
CA THR A 27 -3.46 8.74 11.38
C THR A 27 -2.21 9.52 11.89
N PRO A 28 -1.03 8.87 11.99
CA PRO A 28 -0.74 7.50 11.59
C PRO A 28 -1.27 6.46 12.58
N ILE A 29 -1.59 5.26 12.08
CA ILE A 29 -1.98 4.13 12.91
C ILE A 29 -0.77 3.24 13.09
N ILE A 30 -0.35 3.00 14.34
CA ILE A 30 0.84 2.20 14.65
C ILE A 30 0.41 0.94 15.41
N GLY A 31 1.05 -0.18 15.09
CA GLY A 31 0.91 -1.45 15.78
C GLY A 31 -0.06 -2.42 15.09
N ARG A 32 0.37 -3.67 15.00
CA ARG A 32 -0.37 -4.78 14.37
C ARG A 32 -1.85 -4.87 14.78
N ASN A 33 -2.13 -4.84 16.08
CA ASN A 33 -3.49 -5.04 16.59
C ASN A 33 -4.41 -3.85 16.32
N ASN A 34 -3.86 -2.62 16.26
CA ASN A 34 -4.64 -1.44 15.93
C ASN A 34 -5.03 -1.48 14.45
N ILE A 35 -4.08 -1.83 13.59
CA ILE A 35 -4.30 -1.93 12.15
C ILE A 35 -5.24 -3.09 11.81
N LEU A 36 -5.17 -4.23 12.53
CA LEU A 36 -6.12 -5.32 12.35
C LEU A 36 -7.57 -4.88 12.64
N LYS A 37 -7.79 -4.08 13.69
CA LYS A 37 -9.13 -3.55 14.01
C LYS A 37 -9.63 -2.64 12.90
N VAL A 38 -8.79 -1.70 12.46
CA VAL A 38 -9.12 -0.76 11.38
C VAL A 38 -9.40 -1.50 10.07
N ALA A 39 -8.56 -2.45 9.69
CA ALA A 39 -8.73 -3.26 8.49
C ALA A 39 -10.02 -4.09 8.52
N THR A 40 -10.34 -4.67 9.68
CA THR A 40 -11.59 -5.43 9.88
C THR A 40 -12.80 -4.51 9.77
N GLU A 41 -12.73 -3.31 10.33
CA GLU A 41 -13.82 -2.35 10.22
C GLU A 41 -13.98 -1.82 8.78
N TYR A 42 -12.87 -1.55 8.09
CA TYR A 42 -12.84 -1.09 6.71
C TYR A 42 -13.52 -2.11 5.79
N ILE A 43 -13.09 -3.38 5.84
CA ILE A 43 -13.61 -4.41 4.93
C ILE A 43 -15.09 -4.73 5.17
N LEU A 44 -15.58 -4.54 6.40
CA LEU A 44 -17.01 -4.70 6.71
C LEU A 44 -17.87 -3.60 6.09
N ARG A 45 -17.31 -2.41 5.85
CA ARG A 45 -18.01 -1.28 5.22
C ARG A 45 -17.77 -1.21 3.71
N TYR A 46 -16.55 -1.50 3.26
CA TYR A 46 -16.08 -1.36 1.88
C TYR A 46 -15.39 -2.66 1.41
N PRO A 47 -16.15 -3.74 1.17
CA PRO A 47 -15.59 -5.05 0.86
C PRO A 47 -14.94 -5.16 -0.53
N ASP A 48 -15.31 -4.28 -1.46
CA ASP A 48 -14.83 -4.31 -2.84
C ASP A 48 -13.54 -3.49 -3.06
N ASP A 49 -13.10 -2.78 -2.01
CA ASP A 49 -11.96 -1.86 -2.05
C ASP A 49 -10.61 -2.58 -1.82
N SER A 50 -9.55 -2.09 -2.45
CA SER A 50 -8.20 -2.64 -2.32
C SER A 50 -7.49 -2.28 -1.03
N ASP A 51 -7.84 -1.16 -0.38
CA ASP A 51 -7.17 -0.70 0.85
C ASP A 51 -7.23 -1.73 1.97
N ALA A 52 -8.41 -2.35 2.16
CA ALA A 52 -8.60 -3.42 3.14
C ALA A 52 -7.60 -4.55 2.92
N ASN A 53 -7.48 -5.00 1.68
CA ASN A 53 -6.60 -6.09 1.30
C ASN A 53 -5.13 -5.69 1.44
N ALA A 54 -4.79 -4.42 1.20
CA ALA A 54 -3.46 -3.89 1.40
C ALA A 54 -3.07 -3.89 2.89
N MET A 55 -3.96 -3.45 3.78
CA MET A 55 -3.74 -3.54 5.23
C MET A 55 -3.57 -4.99 5.71
N PHE A 56 -4.41 -5.93 5.24
CA PHE A 56 -4.23 -7.35 5.56
C PHE A 56 -2.92 -7.92 5.00
N GLY A 57 -2.52 -7.51 3.80
CA GLY A 57 -1.23 -7.84 3.21
C GLY A 57 -0.05 -7.32 4.03
N ALA A 58 -0.17 -6.12 4.59
CA ALA A 58 0.84 -5.52 5.46
C ALA A 58 0.94 -6.28 6.80
N ILE A 59 -0.19 -6.69 7.39
CA ILE A 59 -0.22 -7.53 8.60
C ILE A 59 0.45 -8.89 8.34
N GLN A 60 0.13 -9.54 7.21
CA GLN A 60 0.75 -10.81 6.83
C GLN A 60 2.27 -10.67 6.69
N LEU A 61 2.73 -9.57 6.08
CA LEU A 61 4.15 -9.28 5.90
C LEU A 61 4.84 -9.02 7.23
N TYR A 62 4.21 -8.24 8.11
CA TYR A 62 4.66 -8.01 9.48
C TYR A 62 4.85 -9.33 10.25
N ASP A 63 3.84 -10.21 10.23
CA ASP A 63 3.89 -11.51 10.94
C ASP A 63 5.03 -12.39 10.41
N SER A 64 5.20 -12.40 9.08
CA SER A 64 6.27 -13.16 8.41
C SER A 64 7.67 -12.64 8.80
N LEU A 65 7.88 -11.33 8.78
CA LEU A 65 9.16 -10.72 9.13
C LEU A 65 9.46 -10.88 10.63
N THR A 66 8.44 -10.72 11.46
CA THR A 66 8.54 -10.88 12.92
C THR A 66 8.97 -12.29 13.30
N SER A 67 8.48 -13.31 12.60
CA SER A 67 8.90 -14.70 12.82
C SER A 67 10.39 -14.95 12.54
N THR A 68 11.00 -14.11 11.68
CA THR A 68 12.40 -14.25 11.25
C THR A 68 13.36 -13.34 12.02
N LEU A 69 12.93 -12.09 12.31
CA LEU A 69 13.77 -11.04 12.90
C LEU A 69 13.49 -10.81 14.40
N GLY A 70 12.35 -11.27 14.91
CA GLY A 70 11.89 -11.05 16.29
C GLY A 70 10.97 -9.83 16.43
N ASN A 71 10.08 -9.88 17.43
CA ASN A 71 9.04 -8.86 17.67
C ASN A 71 9.59 -7.44 17.88
N ASP A 72 10.73 -7.29 18.55
CA ASP A 72 11.26 -5.95 18.87
C ASP A 72 11.93 -5.28 17.66
N ASN A 73 12.09 -6.01 16.56
CA ASN A 73 12.81 -5.57 15.37
C ASN A 73 11.88 -5.17 14.22
N VAL A 74 10.59 -5.45 14.33
CA VAL A 74 9.62 -5.15 13.27
C VAL A 74 8.46 -4.38 13.87
N GLU A 75 8.07 -3.29 13.23
CA GLU A 75 6.85 -2.56 13.55
C GLU A 75 5.98 -2.43 12.29
N LEU A 76 4.67 -2.26 12.47
CA LEU A 76 3.71 -2.02 11.41
C LEU A 76 3.06 -0.65 11.59
N ALA A 77 2.99 0.14 10.53
CA ALA A 77 2.26 1.40 10.51
C ALA A 77 1.47 1.61 9.22
N VAL A 78 0.38 2.37 9.34
CA VAL A 78 -0.38 2.94 8.22
C VAL A 78 -0.23 4.45 8.27
N VAL A 79 0.17 5.03 7.13
CA VAL A 79 0.25 6.48 6.93
C VAL A 79 -0.65 6.87 5.76
N THR A 80 -1.21 8.06 5.85
CA THR A 80 -2.22 8.56 4.92
C THR A 80 -1.91 9.98 4.46
N GLY A 81 -2.24 10.31 3.21
CA GLY A 81 -2.15 11.66 2.66
C GLY A 81 -3.39 12.50 2.94
N THR A 82 -3.82 13.28 1.96
CA THR A 82 -5.05 14.09 1.99
C THR A 82 -5.90 13.75 0.76
N SER A 83 -7.21 14.02 0.82
CA SER A 83 -8.14 13.76 -0.29
C SER A 83 -7.87 14.52 -1.59
N SER A 84 -6.99 15.53 -1.56
CA SER A 84 -6.64 16.33 -2.74
C SER A 84 -5.51 15.73 -3.59
N GLU A 85 -4.85 14.63 -3.15
CA GLU A 85 -3.71 13.99 -3.84
C GLU A 85 -2.63 14.98 -4.33
N ASP A 86 -2.47 16.10 -3.63
CA ASP A 86 -1.58 17.18 -3.99
C ASP A 86 -0.30 17.18 -3.14
N ILE A 87 0.48 18.26 -3.22
CA ILE A 87 1.71 18.43 -2.43
C ILE A 87 1.41 18.38 -0.92
N THR A 88 0.21 18.75 -0.48
CA THR A 88 -0.18 18.69 0.93
C THR A 88 -0.36 17.25 1.42
N ALA A 89 -0.83 16.35 0.55
CA ALA A 89 -0.88 14.91 0.83
C ALA A 89 0.54 14.37 1.09
N ASP A 90 1.46 14.69 0.18
CA ASP A 90 2.86 14.27 0.26
C ASP A 90 3.54 14.81 1.55
N MET A 91 3.28 16.08 1.90
CA MET A 91 3.77 16.69 3.15
C MET A 91 3.17 16.03 4.40
N LYS A 92 1.87 15.69 4.38
CA LYS A 92 1.22 14.99 5.48
C LYS A 92 1.83 13.60 5.69
N ILE A 93 2.04 12.84 4.62
CA ILE A 93 2.68 11.52 4.68
C ILE A 93 4.07 11.62 5.31
N LEU A 94 4.89 12.59 4.91
CA LEU A 94 6.22 12.79 5.50
C LEU A 94 6.13 13.07 7.02
N ASN A 95 5.22 13.95 7.42
CA ASN A 95 5.01 14.26 8.84
C ASN A 95 4.51 13.04 9.63
N GLU A 96 3.64 12.22 9.04
CA GLU A 96 3.17 10.99 9.66
C GLU A 96 4.29 9.96 9.81
N VAL A 97 5.11 9.77 8.77
CA VAL A 97 6.31 8.91 8.84
C VAL A 97 7.27 9.40 9.94
N ASP A 98 7.49 10.71 10.04
CA ASP A 98 8.34 11.28 11.09
C ASP A 98 7.79 10.99 12.50
N LYS A 99 6.46 11.02 12.70
CA LYS A 99 5.81 10.61 13.96
C LYS A 99 5.99 9.12 14.24
N VAL A 100 5.87 8.25 13.23
CA VAL A 100 6.09 6.81 13.40
C VAL A 100 7.54 6.54 13.80
N LEU A 101 8.50 7.21 13.16
CA LEU A 101 9.93 7.07 13.48
C LEU A 101 10.29 7.53 14.91
N GLN A 102 9.56 8.50 15.47
CA GLN A 102 9.72 8.90 16.87
C GLN A 102 9.31 7.79 17.85
N VAL A 103 8.30 6.99 17.51
CA VAL A 103 7.84 5.86 18.33
C VAL A 103 8.73 4.63 18.10
N PHE A 104 9.08 4.38 16.84
CA PHE A 104 9.91 3.25 16.42
C PHE A 104 10.97 3.71 15.42
N ASP A 105 12.20 3.95 15.92
CA ASP A 105 13.35 4.34 15.09
C ASP A 105 13.84 3.24 14.12
N ALA A 106 13.10 3.02 13.04
CA ALA A 106 13.42 2.00 12.04
C ALA A 106 14.70 2.34 11.26
N GLU A 107 15.46 1.32 10.89
CA GLU A 107 16.64 1.45 10.04
C GLU A 107 16.29 1.39 8.55
N GLY A 108 15.13 0.83 8.19
CA GLY A 108 14.62 0.80 6.84
C GLY A 108 13.13 0.48 6.76
N PHE A 109 12.57 0.70 5.57
CA PHE A 109 11.15 0.51 5.30
C PHE A 109 10.91 -0.68 4.37
N VAL A 110 9.82 -1.40 4.62
CA VAL A 110 9.18 -2.26 3.62
C VAL A 110 7.83 -1.63 3.30
N VAL A 111 7.74 -0.98 2.15
CA VAL A 111 6.56 -0.22 1.76
C VAL A 111 5.52 -1.18 1.19
N VAL A 112 4.28 -1.07 1.65
CA VAL A 112 3.12 -1.76 1.10
C VAL A 112 2.25 -0.71 0.40
N SER A 113 1.77 -1.05 -0.79
CA SER A 113 0.94 -0.17 -1.61
C SER A 113 -0.10 -1.02 -2.34
N ASP A 114 -1.26 -0.43 -2.62
CA ASP A 114 -2.34 -1.10 -3.34
C ASP A 114 -2.42 -0.65 -4.82
N GLY A 115 -1.81 0.50 -5.17
CA GLY A 115 -1.77 0.99 -6.54
C GLY A 115 -0.56 1.86 -6.91
N PRO A 116 -0.40 2.18 -8.22
CA PRO A 116 0.69 3.03 -8.69
C PRO A 116 0.69 4.44 -8.11
N SER A 117 -0.46 4.98 -7.65
CA SER A 117 -0.53 6.32 -7.06
C SER A 117 0.26 6.37 -5.76
N ASP A 118 0.10 5.40 -4.85
CA ASP A 118 0.86 5.39 -3.59
C ASP A 118 2.35 5.22 -3.81
N GLU A 119 2.76 4.45 -4.83
CA GLU A 119 4.18 4.24 -5.10
C GLU A 119 4.91 5.54 -5.48
N THR A 120 4.18 6.57 -5.91
CA THR A 120 4.77 7.89 -6.22
C THR A 120 5.40 8.56 -5.00
N VAL A 121 4.97 8.19 -3.78
CA VAL A 121 5.49 8.78 -2.53
C VAL A 121 6.75 8.05 -2.03
N VAL A 122 7.12 6.92 -2.63
CA VAL A 122 8.28 6.12 -2.21
C VAL A 122 9.58 6.93 -2.21
N PRO A 123 9.91 7.75 -3.22
CA PRO A 123 11.11 8.59 -3.18
C PRO A 123 11.11 9.58 -2.01
N LEU A 124 9.93 10.07 -1.60
CA LEU A 124 9.79 10.98 -0.48
C LEU A 124 10.09 10.26 0.83
N ILE A 125 9.51 9.08 1.03
CA ILE A 125 9.75 8.24 2.21
C ILE A 125 11.22 7.79 2.27
N GLN A 126 11.82 7.47 1.12
CA GLN A 126 13.22 7.08 1.00
C GLN A 126 14.19 8.19 1.45
N SER A 127 13.76 9.46 1.46
CA SER A 127 14.56 10.56 2.00
C SER A 127 14.80 10.48 3.52
N ARG A 128 13.99 9.69 4.26
CA ARG A 128 14.12 9.52 5.72
C ARG A 128 15.00 8.33 6.06
N ARG A 129 14.66 7.15 5.53
CA ARG A 129 15.38 5.88 5.72
C ARG A 129 15.33 5.08 4.41
N PRO A 130 16.29 4.17 4.18
CA PRO A 130 16.28 3.33 2.98
C PRO A 130 15.01 2.49 2.88
N VAL A 131 14.41 2.47 1.69
CA VAL A 131 13.35 1.53 1.34
C VAL A 131 14.02 0.23 0.89
N VAL A 132 13.84 -0.82 1.68
CA VAL A 132 14.46 -2.14 1.44
C VAL A 132 13.69 -2.91 0.37
N SER A 133 12.37 -2.78 0.37
CA SER A 133 11.49 -3.45 -0.59
C SER A 133 10.15 -2.71 -0.70
N ILE A 134 9.50 -2.88 -1.85
CA ILE A 134 8.14 -2.42 -2.10
C ILE A 134 7.30 -3.66 -2.39
N ARG A 135 6.17 -3.79 -1.72
CA ARG A 135 5.22 -4.90 -1.86
C ARG A 135 3.89 -4.35 -2.33
N ARG A 136 3.62 -4.48 -3.63
CA ARG A 136 2.31 -4.17 -4.19
C ARG A 136 1.31 -5.29 -3.89
N ILE A 137 0.16 -4.95 -3.32
CA ILE A 137 -0.97 -5.86 -3.13
C ILE A 137 -1.95 -5.64 -4.30
N VAL A 138 -2.29 -6.72 -5.00
CA VAL A 138 -3.20 -6.66 -6.15
C VAL A 138 -4.39 -7.54 -5.89
N VAL A 139 -5.58 -6.94 -5.85
CA VAL A 139 -6.85 -7.63 -5.66
C VAL A 139 -7.40 -8.06 -7.01
N LYS A 140 -7.65 -9.37 -7.17
CA LYS A 140 -8.18 -9.93 -8.41
C LYS A 140 -9.71 -10.05 -8.32
N GLN A 141 -10.42 -9.22 -9.08
CA GLN A 141 -11.87 -9.37 -9.26
C GLN A 141 -12.16 -10.11 -10.57
N THR A 142 -12.89 -11.22 -10.50
CA THR A 142 -13.14 -12.11 -11.65
C THR A 142 -14.26 -11.62 -12.57
N ARG A 143 -15.22 -10.84 -12.08
CA ARG A 143 -16.46 -10.53 -12.80
C ARG A 143 -16.25 -9.78 -14.13
N GLY A 144 -15.23 -8.92 -14.22
CA GLY A 144 -14.93 -8.17 -15.46
C GLY A 144 -14.01 -8.88 -16.46
N PHE A 145 -13.38 -10.00 -16.09
CA PHE A 145 -12.39 -10.64 -16.97
C PHE A 145 -13.03 -11.39 -18.14
N GLU A 146 -14.20 -12.00 -17.94
CA GLU A 146 -14.89 -12.70 -19.03
C GLU A 146 -15.37 -11.70 -20.09
N GLU A 147 -16.01 -10.61 -19.66
CA GLU A 147 -16.45 -9.53 -20.55
C GLU A 147 -15.27 -8.83 -21.23
N PHE A 148 -14.19 -8.55 -20.48
CA PHE A 148 -12.94 -8.04 -21.05
C PHE A 148 -12.33 -9.01 -22.06
N ALA A 149 -12.26 -10.30 -21.77
CA ALA A 149 -11.69 -11.31 -22.67
C ALA A 149 -12.53 -11.45 -23.95
N VAL A 150 -13.85 -11.31 -23.86
CA VAL A 150 -14.76 -11.27 -25.01
C VAL A 150 -14.49 -10.02 -25.86
N LEU A 151 -14.44 -8.82 -25.26
CA LEU A 151 -14.13 -7.59 -26.00
C LEU A 151 -12.71 -7.63 -26.61
N ALA A 152 -11.71 -8.07 -25.85
CA ALA A 152 -10.33 -8.17 -26.30
C ALA A 152 -10.22 -9.14 -27.49
N ARG A 153 -10.86 -10.32 -27.42
CA ARG A 153 -10.94 -11.25 -28.55
C ARG A 153 -11.62 -10.63 -29.77
N TYR A 154 -12.72 -9.89 -29.57
CA TYR A 154 -13.43 -9.21 -30.65
C TYR A 154 -12.55 -8.16 -31.35
N TYR A 155 -11.83 -7.33 -30.60
CA TYR A 155 -10.92 -6.33 -31.19
C TYR A 155 -9.68 -6.96 -31.83
N LEU A 156 -9.11 -8.01 -31.22
CA LEU A 156 -8.00 -8.76 -31.81
C LEU A 156 -8.42 -9.42 -33.13
N SER A 157 -9.58 -10.07 -33.18
CA SER A 157 -10.08 -10.68 -34.42
C SER A 157 -10.33 -9.65 -35.51
N LYS A 158 -10.82 -8.45 -35.15
CA LYS A 158 -10.99 -7.34 -36.09
C LYS A 158 -9.66 -6.81 -36.63
N LEU A 159 -8.64 -6.69 -35.79
CA LEU A 159 -7.28 -6.28 -36.20
C LEU A 159 -6.64 -7.27 -37.20
N PHE A 160 -6.87 -8.57 -37.03
CA PHE A 160 -6.30 -9.60 -37.92
C PHE A 160 -7.20 -9.95 -39.13
N GLY A 161 -8.50 -9.66 -39.05
CA GLY A 161 -9.51 -10.07 -40.03
C GLY A 161 -9.92 -8.99 -41.06
N GLU A 162 -9.79 -7.69 -40.75
CA GLU A 162 -10.18 -6.62 -41.67
C GLU A 162 -8.98 -6.02 -42.43
N PRO A 163 -8.90 -6.13 -43.77
CA PRO A 163 -7.79 -5.59 -44.56
C PRO A 163 -7.74 -4.04 -44.59
N LYS A 164 -8.72 -3.34 -43.99
CA LYS A 164 -8.75 -1.87 -43.88
C LYS A 164 -7.76 -1.29 -42.87
N TYR A 165 -7.21 -2.11 -41.97
CA TYR A 165 -6.21 -1.70 -40.97
C TYR A 165 -4.81 -2.31 -41.21
N ARG A 166 -4.61 -3.03 -42.32
CA ARG A 166 -3.28 -3.38 -42.84
C ARG A 166 -2.75 -2.20 -43.68
N ARG A 167 -2.21 -1.19 -43.03
CA ARG A 167 -1.27 -0.24 -43.64
C ARG A 167 -0.14 0.04 -42.68
#